data_AF-A0A956WZQ7-F1
#
_entry.id   AF-A0A956WZQ7-F1
#
_cell.length_a   1.000
_cell.length_b   1.000
_cell.length_c   1.000
_cell.angle_alpha   90.00
_cell.angle_beta   90.00
_cell.angle_gamma   90.00
#
_symmetry.space_group_name_H-M   'P 1'
#
loop_
_entity.id
_entity.type
_entity.pdbx_description
1 polymer ?
#
loop_
_entity_poly.entity_id
_entity_poly.type
_entity_poly.pdbx_seq_one_letter_code
_entity_poly.pdbx_strand_id
1 'polypeptide(L)'
;MIYSDVSVTIEDTTVSDNLAGDGGLLCDDAYQPPCPTGGDGGGISNLGALTMRNATVSGNRSGGSTAEGGRGGGVYSIGQAWLWYSTITDNEAPANAGGGLWTEETVILADTLVDANWANLSGSDCAGYVFLLNHNLVGRSEGCGLVG
;
A
#
# COMPACT_ATOMS: atom_id res chain seq x y z
N MET A 1 -5.27 3.41 -11.29
CA MET A 1 -5.70 3.37 -9.89
C MET A 1 -6.97 2.52 -9.78
N ILE A 2 -7.06 1.64 -8.79
CA ILE A 2 -8.22 0.81 -8.49
C ILE A 2 -8.73 1.17 -7.09
N TYR A 3 -10.02 1.47 -6.97
CA TYR A 3 -10.68 1.74 -5.70
C TYR A 3 -11.93 0.88 -5.56
N SER A 4 -12.12 0.25 -4.40
CA SER A 4 -13.35 -0.47 -4.07
C SER A 4 -13.58 -0.57 -2.57
N ASP A 5 -14.85 -0.50 -2.17
CA ASP A 5 -15.34 -0.78 -0.82
C ASP A 5 -15.89 -2.22 -0.66
N VAL A 6 -15.95 -2.96 -1.75
CA VAL A 6 -16.36 -4.37 -1.81
C VAL A 6 -15.21 -5.25 -2.30
N SER A 7 -15.45 -6.57 -2.41
CA SER A 7 -14.44 -7.51 -2.87
C SER A 7 -13.98 -7.23 -4.31
N VAL A 8 -12.66 -7.25 -4.53
CA VAL A 8 -12.04 -7.08 -5.85
C VAL A 8 -11.07 -8.22 -6.11
N THR A 9 -11.10 -8.71 -7.35
CA THR A 9 -10.12 -9.65 -7.90
C THR A 9 -9.36 -8.98 -9.03
N ILE A 10 -8.02 -9.05 -8.97
CA ILE A 10 -7.10 -8.54 -9.97
C ILE A 10 -6.21 -9.70 -10.41
N GLU A 11 -6.25 -10.01 -11.71
CA GLU A 11 -5.46 -11.09 -12.30
C GLU A 11 -4.72 -10.59 -13.53
N ASP A 12 -3.49 -11.06 -13.74
CA ASP A 12 -2.71 -10.84 -14.96
C ASP A 12 -2.61 -9.37 -15.38
N THR A 13 -2.43 -8.48 -14.39
CA THR A 13 -2.54 -7.02 -14.58
C THR A 13 -1.32 -6.29 -14.03
N THR A 14 -0.99 -5.16 -14.64
CA THR A 14 -0.03 -4.19 -14.09
C THR A 14 -0.76 -2.92 -13.66
N VAL A 15 -0.54 -2.48 -12.43
CA VAL A 15 -1.00 -1.20 -11.89
C VAL A 15 0.23 -0.35 -11.62
N SER A 16 0.52 0.61 -12.50
CA SER A 16 1.72 1.43 -12.37
C SER A 16 1.48 2.92 -12.51
N ASP A 17 2.41 3.69 -11.94
CA ASP A 17 2.55 5.14 -12.14
C ASP A 17 1.31 5.95 -11.76
N ASN A 18 0.62 5.51 -10.70
CA ASN A 18 -0.55 6.20 -10.18
C ASN A 18 -0.22 7.02 -8.93
N LEU A 19 -0.83 8.20 -8.82
CA LEU A 19 -0.77 9.06 -7.64
C LEU A 19 -2.17 9.16 -7.02
N ALA A 20 -2.30 8.76 -5.76
CA ALA A 20 -3.51 9.06 -5.00
C ALA A 20 -3.57 10.57 -4.68
N GLY A 21 -4.77 11.13 -4.59
CA GLY A 21 -4.95 12.58 -4.46
C GLY A 21 -4.17 13.20 -3.29
N ASP A 22 -3.47 14.30 -3.54
CA ASP A 22 -2.69 15.00 -2.52
C ASP A 22 -3.59 15.76 -1.54
N GLY A 23 -3.70 15.26 -0.33
CA GLY A 23 -4.20 15.99 0.84
C GLY A 23 -3.04 16.48 1.70
N GLY A 24 -3.29 17.48 2.56
CA GLY A 24 -2.31 18.00 3.50
C GLY A 24 -1.31 19.02 2.94
N LEU A 25 -1.14 19.14 1.61
CA LEU A 25 -0.24 20.15 1.02
C LEU A 25 -0.68 21.61 1.26
N LEU A 26 -1.95 21.84 1.58
CA LEU A 26 -2.50 23.16 1.94
C LEU A 26 -2.59 23.38 3.46
N CYS A 27 -2.12 22.42 4.26
CA CYS A 27 -2.18 22.48 5.72
C CYS A 27 -0.86 22.99 6.28
N ASP A 28 -0.65 24.29 6.09
CA ASP A 28 0.24 25.06 6.95
C ASP A 28 -0.57 25.67 8.12
N ASP A 29 0.11 26.35 9.04
CA ASP A 29 -0.51 27.00 10.21
C ASP A 29 -1.67 27.97 9.88
N ALA A 30 -1.86 28.32 8.59
CA ALA A 30 -2.95 29.20 8.13
C ALA A 30 -4.25 28.45 7.76
N TYR A 31 -4.26 27.11 7.68
CA TYR A 31 -5.45 26.31 7.39
C TYR A 31 -5.80 25.36 8.55
N GLN A 32 -6.67 25.82 9.45
CA GLN A 32 -7.12 25.04 10.61
C GLN A 32 -8.01 23.83 10.23
N PRO A 33 -8.04 22.78 11.05
CA PRO A 33 -8.66 21.48 10.77
C PRO A 33 -10.19 21.49 10.56
N PRO A 34 -10.75 20.48 9.84
CA PRO A 34 -10.05 19.29 9.33
C PRO A 34 -9.37 19.53 7.98
N CYS A 35 -8.08 19.19 7.96
CA CYS A 35 -7.26 19.17 6.76
C CYS A 35 -7.68 18.06 5.81
N PRO A 36 -7.71 18.29 4.49
CA PRO A 36 -7.89 17.21 3.53
C PRO A 36 -6.78 16.18 3.72
N THR A 37 -7.11 14.92 3.94
CA THR A 37 -6.12 13.83 4.08
C THR A 37 -5.66 13.37 2.71
N GLY A 38 -4.38 12.99 2.61
CA GLY A 38 -3.86 12.37 1.40
C GLY A 38 -4.53 11.03 1.12
N GLY A 39 -4.72 10.72 -0.16
CA GLY A 39 -5.33 9.46 -0.57
C GLY A 39 -4.41 8.29 -0.27
N ASP A 40 -4.96 7.24 0.32
CA ASP A 40 -4.29 5.96 0.49
C ASP A 40 -4.25 5.16 -0.83
N GLY A 41 -3.32 4.21 -0.96
CA GLY A 41 -3.35 3.24 -2.05
C GLY A 41 -3.11 3.89 -3.41
N GLY A 42 -1.89 4.38 -3.65
CA GLY A 42 -1.52 5.05 -4.90
C GLY A 42 -1.94 4.24 -6.13
N GLY A 43 -1.70 2.94 -6.11
CA GLY A 43 -2.15 1.99 -7.12
C GLY A 43 -3.55 1.43 -6.82
N ILE A 44 -3.69 0.79 -5.66
CA ILE A 44 -4.88 0.06 -5.25
C ILE A 44 -5.29 0.48 -3.84
N SER A 45 -6.55 0.91 -3.66
CA SER A 45 -7.17 1.12 -2.36
C SER A 45 -8.42 0.25 -2.25
N ASN A 46 -8.39 -0.76 -1.39
CA ASN A 46 -9.50 -1.71 -1.23
C ASN A 46 -9.92 -1.82 0.24
N LEU A 47 -11.18 -1.48 0.54
CA LEU A 47 -11.72 -1.59 1.89
C LEU A 47 -12.39 -2.96 2.14
N GLY A 48 -12.79 -3.65 1.07
CA GLY A 48 -13.30 -5.02 1.12
C GLY A 48 -12.18 -6.07 1.07
N ALA A 49 -12.51 -7.29 0.62
CA ALA A 49 -11.52 -8.34 0.39
C ALA A 49 -10.75 -8.12 -0.93
N LEU A 50 -9.44 -8.35 -0.93
CA LEU A 50 -8.61 -8.22 -2.13
C LEU A 50 -8.02 -9.57 -2.53
N THR A 51 -8.22 -9.98 -3.79
CA THR A 51 -7.47 -11.09 -4.38
C THR A 51 -6.61 -10.56 -5.51
N MET A 52 -5.31 -10.77 -5.42
CA MET A 52 -4.35 -10.43 -6.46
C MET A 52 -3.60 -11.69 -6.89
N ARG A 53 -3.54 -11.92 -8.20
CA ARG A 53 -2.83 -13.06 -8.78
C ARG A 53 -2.05 -12.66 -10.02
N ASN A 54 -0.77 -13.01 -10.06
CA ASN A 54 0.10 -12.72 -11.20
C ASN A 54 0.05 -11.25 -11.61
N ALA A 55 0.11 -10.36 -10.62
CA ALA A 55 -0.03 -8.92 -10.82
C ALA A 55 1.26 -8.19 -10.45
N THR A 56 1.49 -7.06 -11.11
CA THR A 56 2.59 -6.13 -10.77
C THR A 56 1.99 -4.81 -10.31
N VAL A 57 2.40 -4.32 -9.15
CA VAL A 57 2.05 -2.99 -8.63
C VAL A 57 3.34 -2.20 -8.45
N SER A 58 3.57 -1.18 -9.28
CA SER A 58 4.85 -0.48 -9.27
C SER A 58 4.82 1.01 -9.60
N GLY A 59 5.73 1.80 -9.05
CA GLY A 59 5.80 3.23 -9.38
C GLY A 59 4.59 4.02 -8.87
N ASN A 60 3.81 3.48 -7.93
CA ASN A 60 2.63 4.17 -7.41
C ASN A 60 2.96 4.93 -6.12
N ARG A 61 2.25 6.04 -5.89
CA ARG A 61 2.52 6.95 -4.78
C ARG A 61 1.23 7.29 -4.03
N SER A 62 1.23 7.16 -2.70
CA SER A 62 0.14 7.68 -1.87
C SER A 62 0.17 9.21 -1.84
N GLY A 63 -0.98 9.83 -1.61
CA GLY A 63 -1.12 11.27 -1.68
C GLY A 63 -0.57 11.99 -0.45
N GLY A 64 -0.16 13.24 -0.62
CA GLY A 64 0.25 14.11 0.48
C GLY A 64 1.69 13.93 0.93
N SER A 65 2.22 14.93 1.63
CA SER A 65 3.63 14.95 2.09
C SER A 65 3.79 15.55 3.49
N THR A 66 2.67 15.79 4.18
CA THR A 66 2.59 16.19 5.57
C THR A 66 2.12 15.00 6.42
N ALA A 67 1.96 15.19 7.73
CA ALA A 67 1.50 14.12 8.63
C ALA A 67 0.12 13.53 8.23
N GLU A 68 -0.69 14.30 7.50
CA GLU A 68 -2.03 13.94 7.01
C GLU A 68 -2.01 13.17 5.68
N GLY A 69 -0.86 12.80 5.13
CA GLY A 69 -0.80 12.07 3.85
C GLY A 69 -1.26 10.61 3.94
N GLY A 70 -1.38 9.94 2.79
CA GLY A 70 -1.88 8.57 2.70
C GLY A 70 -0.83 7.51 2.97
N ARG A 71 -1.30 6.30 3.28
CA ARG A 71 -0.55 5.06 3.49
C ARG A 71 -0.64 4.17 2.25
N GLY A 72 0.18 3.13 2.18
CA GLY A 72 0.06 2.14 1.10
C GLY A 72 0.39 2.75 -0.25
N GLY A 73 1.67 3.04 -0.52
CA GLY A 73 2.06 3.66 -1.79
C GLY A 73 1.59 2.86 -3.01
N GLY A 74 1.79 1.54 -2.94
CA GLY A 74 1.27 0.59 -3.93
C GLY A 74 -0.16 0.18 -3.61
N VAL A 75 -0.31 -0.52 -2.49
CA VAL A 75 -1.56 -1.16 -2.07
C VAL A 75 -1.93 -0.72 -0.66
N TYR A 76 -3.17 -0.27 -0.50
CA TYR A 76 -3.84 -0.08 0.78
C TYR A 76 -5.01 -1.06 0.87
N SER A 77 -4.98 -1.98 1.83
CA SER A 77 -6.06 -2.96 2.06
C SER A 77 -6.54 -2.92 3.50
N ILE A 78 -7.83 -2.73 3.74
CA ILE A 78 -8.38 -2.85 5.10
C ILE A 78 -8.83 -4.28 5.36
N GLY A 79 -9.65 -4.85 4.47
CA GLY A 79 -10.09 -6.24 4.59
C GLY A 79 -8.99 -7.25 4.22
N GLN A 80 -9.26 -8.52 4.50
CA GLN A 80 -8.38 -9.64 4.12
C GLN A 80 -7.92 -9.56 2.66
N ALA A 81 -6.63 -9.76 2.46
CA ALA A 81 -6.02 -9.77 1.14
C ALA A 81 -5.21 -11.04 0.90
N TRP A 82 -5.30 -11.57 -0.31
CA TRP A 82 -4.48 -12.68 -0.79
C TRP A 82 -3.72 -12.26 -2.02
N LEU A 83 -2.39 -12.32 -1.94
CA LEU A 83 -1.49 -11.96 -3.02
C LEU A 83 -0.67 -13.18 -3.41
N TRP A 84 -0.86 -13.62 -4.65
CA TRP A 84 -0.18 -14.79 -5.22
C TRP A 84 0.64 -14.41 -6.45
N TYR A 85 1.86 -14.92 -6.54
CA TYR A 85 2.72 -14.76 -7.72
C TYR A 85 2.87 -13.30 -8.16
N SER A 86 2.86 -12.38 -7.21
CA SER A 86 2.76 -10.94 -7.50
C SER A 86 4.07 -10.23 -7.18
N THR A 87 4.22 -9.03 -7.74
CA THR A 87 5.36 -8.13 -7.47
C THR A 87 4.84 -6.77 -7.06
N ILE A 88 5.28 -6.28 -5.90
CA ILE A 88 5.00 -4.93 -5.39
C ILE A 88 6.34 -4.24 -5.19
N THR A 89 6.65 -3.27 -6.05
CA THR A 89 7.98 -2.65 -6.08
C THR A 89 7.98 -1.19 -6.51
N ASP A 90 8.99 -0.41 -6.14
CA ASP A 90 9.11 1.00 -6.50
C ASP A 90 7.87 1.85 -6.16
N ASN A 91 7.15 1.51 -5.09
CA ASN A 91 6.02 2.31 -4.62
C ASN A 91 6.38 3.17 -3.41
N GLU A 92 5.70 4.31 -3.25
CA GLU A 92 6.07 5.36 -2.28
C GLU A 92 4.90 5.77 -1.37
N ALA A 93 5.16 5.80 -0.06
CA ALA A 93 4.31 6.43 0.94
C ALA A 93 5.07 7.61 1.61
N PRO A 94 5.04 8.83 1.03
CA PRO A 94 5.93 9.93 1.42
C PRO A 94 5.63 10.54 2.78
N ALA A 95 4.38 10.41 3.22
CA ALA A 95 3.91 10.97 4.49
C ALA A 95 3.88 9.93 5.60
N ASN A 96 3.64 8.66 5.25
CA ASN A 96 3.22 7.63 6.19
C ASN A 96 3.90 6.28 5.89
N ALA A 97 3.35 5.18 6.44
CA ALA A 97 3.92 3.85 6.36
C ALA A 97 3.34 3.01 5.21
N GLY A 98 4.01 1.89 4.90
CA GLY A 98 3.58 0.93 3.88
C GLY A 98 3.85 1.45 2.48
N GLY A 99 5.11 1.67 2.11
CA GLY A 99 5.46 2.14 0.76
C GLY A 99 4.93 1.20 -0.31
N GLY A 100 5.16 -0.11 -0.14
CA GLY A 100 4.59 -1.13 -1.01
C GLY A 100 3.16 -1.47 -0.63
N LEU A 101 2.99 -1.96 0.60
CA LEU A 101 1.72 -2.48 1.10
C LEU A 101 1.42 -1.93 2.49
N TRP A 102 0.23 -1.38 2.68
CA TRP A 102 -0.32 -1.12 4.01
C TRP A 102 -1.57 -1.97 4.23
N THR A 103 -1.66 -2.59 5.40
CA THR A 103 -2.82 -3.40 5.76
C THR A 103 -3.27 -3.20 7.20
N GLU A 104 -4.58 -3.27 7.42
CA GLU A 104 -5.18 -3.29 8.76
C GLU A 104 -5.47 -4.72 9.23
N GLU A 105 -6.14 -5.52 8.40
CA GLU A 105 -6.28 -6.96 8.60
C GLU A 105 -5.07 -7.75 8.05
N THR A 106 -5.12 -9.08 8.14
CA THR A 106 -4.07 -9.96 7.62
C THR A 106 -4.05 -9.95 6.09
N VAL A 107 -2.88 -9.66 5.52
CA VAL A 107 -2.55 -10.01 4.14
C VAL A 107 -1.80 -11.33 4.13
N ILE A 108 -2.18 -12.25 3.24
CA ILE A 108 -1.44 -13.48 2.97
C ILE A 108 -0.63 -13.28 1.68
N LEU A 109 0.69 -13.42 1.78
CA LEU A 109 1.58 -13.48 0.64
C LEU A 109 1.96 -14.93 0.35
N ALA A 110 1.83 -15.35 -0.91
CA ALA A 110 2.42 -16.58 -1.38
C ALA A 110 3.13 -16.38 -2.70
N ASP A 111 4.39 -16.84 -2.75
CA ASP A 111 5.22 -16.78 -3.95
C ASP A 111 5.31 -15.34 -4.52
N THR A 112 5.41 -14.35 -3.61
CA THR A 112 5.26 -12.91 -3.91
C THR A 112 6.49 -12.10 -3.47
N LEU A 113 6.82 -11.09 -4.26
CA LEU A 113 7.88 -10.11 -4.00
C LEU A 113 7.28 -8.78 -3.52
N VAL A 114 7.75 -8.27 -2.38
CA VAL A 114 7.48 -6.92 -1.87
C VAL A 114 8.82 -6.28 -1.49
N ASP A 115 9.42 -5.55 -2.42
CA ASP A 115 10.77 -4.99 -2.24
C ASP A 115 10.96 -3.70 -3.03
N ALA A 116 12.00 -2.93 -2.70
CA ALA A 116 12.33 -1.64 -3.30
C ALA A 116 11.22 -0.60 -3.20
N ASN A 117 10.35 -0.71 -2.20
CA ASN A 117 9.39 0.34 -1.89
C ASN A 117 9.96 1.29 -0.83
N TRP A 118 9.33 2.46 -0.69
CA TRP A 118 9.80 3.50 0.22
C TRP A 118 8.67 4.12 1.04
N ALA A 119 8.94 4.31 2.32
CA ALA A 119 8.05 5.01 3.24
C ALA A 119 8.88 5.92 4.16
N ASN A 120 8.34 7.10 4.48
CA ASN A 120 9.08 8.09 5.27
C ASN A 120 9.13 7.76 6.78
N LEU A 121 8.08 7.13 7.33
CA LEU A 121 8.02 6.82 8.76
C LEU A 121 8.63 5.44 9.07
N SER A 122 8.00 4.38 8.59
CA SER A 122 8.40 2.97 8.76
C SER A 122 7.62 2.11 7.77
N GLY A 123 7.96 0.82 7.64
CA GLY A 123 7.23 -0.06 6.73
C GLY A 123 7.44 0.30 5.26
N SER A 124 8.70 0.42 4.85
CA SER A 124 9.02 0.73 3.45
C SER A 124 8.36 -0.28 2.50
N ASP A 125 8.55 -1.57 2.72
CA ASP A 125 7.89 -2.59 1.89
C ASP A 125 6.49 -2.92 2.38
N CYS A 126 6.31 -3.06 3.68
CA CYS A 126 4.98 -3.27 4.24
C CYS A 126 4.79 -2.71 5.64
N ALA A 127 3.53 -2.39 5.95
CA ALA A 127 3.07 -2.03 7.28
C ALA A 127 1.77 -2.77 7.59
N GLY A 128 1.65 -3.33 8.80
CA GLY A 128 0.48 -4.09 9.24
C GLY A 128 0.81 -5.54 9.60
N TYR A 129 -0.13 -6.46 9.33
CA TYR A 129 0.02 -7.88 9.60
C TYR A 129 0.12 -8.68 8.31
N VAL A 130 1.29 -9.25 8.05
CA VAL A 130 1.56 -10.03 6.83
C VAL A 130 1.90 -11.46 7.20
N PHE A 131 1.10 -12.39 6.69
CA PHE A 131 1.30 -13.82 6.82
C PHE A 131 1.99 -14.39 5.57
N LEU A 132 3.12 -15.07 5.77
CA LEU A 132 3.92 -15.60 4.67
C LEU A 132 3.63 -17.09 4.46
N LEU A 133 3.24 -17.45 3.24
CA LEU A 133 3.15 -18.83 2.77
C LEU A 133 4.16 -19.06 1.63
N ASN A 134 4.77 -20.24 1.56
CA ASN A 134 5.72 -20.61 0.50
C ASN A 134 6.91 -19.63 0.41
N HIS A 135 7.28 -19.20 -0.80
CA HIS A 135 8.50 -18.45 -1.08
C HIS A 135 8.22 -16.97 -1.28
N ASN A 136 8.34 -16.15 -0.24
CA ASN A 136 8.19 -14.70 -0.39
C ASN A 136 9.53 -14.00 -0.24
N LEU A 137 9.66 -12.82 -0.84
CA LEU A 137 10.74 -11.89 -0.54
C LEU A 137 10.14 -10.57 -0.09
N VAL A 138 10.43 -10.19 1.15
CA VAL A 138 10.14 -8.86 1.69
C VAL A 138 11.48 -8.22 2.03
N GLY A 139 11.87 -7.17 1.31
CA GLY A 139 13.22 -6.61 1.43
C GLY A 139 13.49 -5.97 2.79
N ARG A 140 12.67 -4.98 3.14
CA ARG A 140 12.65 -4.22 4.39
C ARG A 140 11.36 -4.53 5.15
N SER A 141 11.43 -5.57 5.97
CA SER A 141 10.29 -6.08 6.74
C SER A 141 9.93 -5.26 7.99
N GLU A 142 10.62 -4.15 8.24
CA GLU A 142 10.38 -3.29 9.42
C GLU A 142 8.97 -2.69 9.37
N GLY A 143 8.04 -3.19 10.18
CA GLY A 143 6.65 -2.71 10.22
C GLY A 143 5.62 -3.69 9.63
N CYS A 144 6.07 -4.74 8.93
CA CYS A 144 5.20 -5.71 8.27
C CYS A 144 4.51 -6.72 9.20
N GLY A 145 4.81 -6.70 10.50
CA GLY A 145 4.22 -7.63 11.48
C GLY A 145 4.29 -9.10 11.03
N LEU A 146 5.42 -9.51 10.46
CA LEU A 146 5.55 -10.80 9.77
C LEU A 146 5.23 -11.96 10.70
N VAL A 147 4.31 -12.82 10.27
CA VAL A 147 3.94 -14.08 10.90
C VAL A 147 4.03 -15.21 9.86
N GLY A 148 4.30 -16.43 10.32
CA GLY A 148 4.47 -17.62 9.48
C GLY A 148 3.85 -18.86 10.11
#